data_AF-A0A7U7J690-F1
#
_entry.id   AF-A0A7U7J690-F1
#
_cell.length_a   1.000
_cell.length_b   1.000
_cell.length_c   1.000
_cell.angle_alpha   90.00
_cell.angle_beta   90.00
_cell.angle_gamma   90.00
#
_symmetry.space_group_name_H-M   'P 1'
#
loop_
_entity.id
_entity.type
_entity.pdbx_description
1 polymer ?
#
loop_
_entity_poly.entity_id
_entity_poly.type
_entity_poly.pdbx_seq_one_letter_code
_entity_poly.pdbx_strand_id
1 'polypeptide(L)' 'MIKTSDIFILLAVIVSFFVSGYLWFNGYREQGLFTAIWVPSILCFGIYFKLMTRGGSHHE' A
#
# COMPACT_ATOMS: atom_id res chain seq x y z
N MET A 1 -14.39 12.19 -4.48
CA MET A 1 -13.52 12.28 -5.66
C MET A 1 -12.25 11.50 -5.33
N ILE A 2 -11.91 10.47 -6.09
CA ILE A 2 -10.65 9.72 -5.89
C ILE A 2 -9.53 10.72 -6.16
N LYS A 3 -8.74 11.05 -5.12
CA LYS A 3 -7.62 11.98 -5.26
C LYS A 3 -6.48 11.21 -5.95
N THR A 4 -5.66 11.91 -6.72
CA THR A 4 -4.48 11.32 -7.37
C THR A 4 -3.58 10.57 -6.37
N SER A 5 -3.58 10.98 -5.11
CA SER A 5 -2.89 10.30 -4.00
C SER A 5 -3.42 8.88 -3.72
N ASP A 6 -4.74 8.66 -3.76
CA ASP A 6 -5.32 7.30 -3.59
C ASP A 6 -4.85 6.36 -4.72
N ILE A 7 -4.74 6.88 -5.95
CA ILE A 7 -4.25 6.14 -7.12
C ILE A 7 -2.77 5.77 -6.96
N PHE A 8 -1.96 6.70 -6.46
CA PHE A 8 -0.53 6.46 -6.22
C PHE A 8 -0.29 5.35 -5.19
N ILE A 9 -1.09 5.34 -4.12
CA ILE A 9 -1.07 4.29 -3.09
C ILE A 9 -1.51 2.95 -3.67
N LEU A 10 -2.63 2.90 -4.41
CA LEU A 10 -3.11 1.67 -5.04
C LEU A 10 -2.08 1.11 -6.02
N LEU A 11 -1.42 1.96 -6.78
CA LEU A 11 -0.33 1.56 -7.69
C LEU A 11 0.86 0.99 -6.90
N ALA A 12 1.26 1.63 -5.79
CA ALA A 12 2.31 1.12 -4.92
C ALA A 12 1.97 -0.27 -4.32
N VAL A 13 0.72 -0.48 -3.91
CA VAL A 13 0.23 -1.79 -3.42
C VAL A 13 0.34 -2.86 -4.50
N ILE A 14 -0.09 -2.54 -5.73
CA ILE A 14 0.03 -3.47 -6.87
C ILE A 14 1.49 -3.82 -7.11
N VAL A 15 2.38 -2.83 -7.24
CA VAL A 15 3.80 -3.08 -7.47
C VAL A 15 4.41 -3.93 -6.36
N SER A 16 4.11 -3.63 -5.09
CA SER A 16 4.60 -4.41 -3.94
C SER A 16 4.11 -5.87 -3.97
N PHE A 17 2.86 -6.09 -4.37
CA PHE A 17 2.30 -7.43 -4.54
C PHE A 17 2.99 -8.22 -5.67
N PHE A 18 3.22 -7.59 -6.82
CA PHE A 18 3.95 -8.19 -7.93
C PHE A 18 5.39 -8.56 -7.55
N VAL A 19 6.10 -7.69 -6.82
CA VAL A 19 7.46 -7.96 -6.34
C VAL A 19 7.46 -9.14 -5.35
N SER A 20 6.51 -9.17 -4.41
CA SER A 20 6.37 -10.30 -3.47
C SER A 20 6.11 -11.62 -4.19
N GLY A 21 5.19 -11.63 -5.16
CA GLY A 21 4.92 -12.79 -6.01
C GLY A 21 6.15 -13.21 -6.83
N TYR A 22 6.84 -12.27 -7.45
CA TYR A 22 8.04 -12.55 -8.24
C TYR A 22 9.15 -13.21 -7.40
N LEU A 23 9.42 -12.69 -6.20
CA LEU A 23 10.40 -13.28 -5.27
C LEU A 23 9.97 -14.68 -4.80
N TRP A 24 8.68 -14.87 -4.53
CA TRP A 24 8.14 -16.16 -4.10
C TRP A 24 8.33 -17.25 -5.16
N PHE A 25 8.09 -16.93 -6.43
CA PHE A 25 8.30 -17.86 -7.54
C PHE A 25 9.78 -18.08 -7.90
N ASN A 26 10.68 -17.16 -7.53
CA ASN A 26 12.13 -17.32 -7.70
C ASN A 26 12.79 -18.18 -6.61
N GLY A 27 12.02 -18.72 -5.65
CA GLY A 27 12.53 -19.58 -4.56
C GLY A 27 12.99 -18.82 -3.32
N TYR A 28 12.96 -17.48 -3.32
CA TYR A 28 13.30 -16.64 -2.18
C TYR A 28 12.10 -16.43 -1.25
N ARG A 29 11.65 -17.51 -0.60
CA ARG A 29 10.45 -17.52 0.26
C ARG A 29 10.50 -16.50 1.41
N GLU A 30 11.61 -16.42 2.13
CA GLU A 30 11.77 -15.51 3.29
C GLU A 30 11.62 -14.04 2.88
N GLN A 31 12.24 -13.67 1.75
CA GLN A 31 12.23 -12.30 1.23
C GLN A 31 10.86 -11.96 0.62
N GLY A 32 10.21 -12.94 -0.02
CA GLY A 32 8.84 -12.84 -0.50
C GLY A 32 7.84 -12.59 0.64
N LEU A 33 7.99 -13.32 1.76
CA LEU A 33 7.21 -13.14 2.99
C LEU A 33 7.40 -11.75 3.62
N PHE A 34 8.64 -11.28 3.71
CA PHE A 34 8.95 -9.95 4.24
C PHE A 34 8.29 -8.84 3.39
N THR A 35 8.33 -9.01 2.07
CA THR A 35 7.71 -8.06 1.13
C THR A 35 6.18 -8.18 1.13
N ALA A 36 5.62 -9.37 1.36
CA ALA A 36 4.18 -9.59 1.46
C ALA A 36 3.58 -8.85 2.66
N ILE A 37 4.31 -8.76 3.77
CA ILE A 37 3.89 -8.02 4.97
C ILE A 37 3.83 -6.51 4.74
N TRP A 38 4.61 -5.98 3.80
CA TRP A 38 4.54 -4.56 3.46
C TRP A 38 3.27 -4.18 2.69
N VAL A 39 2.66 -5.10 1.94
CA VAL A 39 1.43 -4.86 1.17
C VAL A 39 0.29 -4.32 2.07
N PRO A 40 -0.09 -4.99 3.19
CA PRO A 40 -1.11 -4.45 4.10
C PRO A 40 -0.65 -3.19 4.83
N SER A 41 0.66 -3.00 5.09
CA SER A 41 1.18 -1.77 5.69
C SER A 41 0.98 -0.56 4.79
N ILE A 42 1.24 -0.69 3.48
CA ILE A 42 1.01 0.38 2.49
C ILE A 42 -0.49 0.70 2.39
N LEU A 43 -1.35 -0.32 2.42
CA LEU A 43 -2.80 -0.14 2.40
C LEU A 43 -3.30 0.63 3.63
N CYS A 44 -2.85 0.25 4.83
CA CYS A 44 -3.13 0.97 6.08
C CYS A 44 -2.62 2.41 6.04
N PHE A 45 -1.41 2.63 5.54
CA PHE A 45 -0.84 3.97 5.39
C PHE A 45 -1.70 4.85 4.47
N GLY A 46 -2.21 4.28 3.38
CA GLY A 46 -3.11 4.98 2.48
C GLY A 46 -4.47 5.33 3.09
N ILE A 47 -5.06 4.40 3.83
CA ILE A 47 -6.31 4.65 4.58
C ILE A 47 -6.09 5.75 5.63
N TYR A 48 -4.96 5.71 6.34
CA TYR A 48 -4.57 6.74 7.29
C TYR A 48 -4.48 8.11 6.60
N PHE A 49 -3.77 8.23 5.48
CA PHE A 49 -3.66 9.48 4.71
C PHE A 49 -5.00 10.04 4.24
N LYS A 50 -5.91 9.15 3.84
CA LYS A 50 -7.27 9.51 3.48
C LYS A 50 -8.08 10.01 4.68
N LEU A 51 -7.96 9.35 5.83
CA LEU A 51 -8.60 9.78 7.08
C LEU A 51 -8.08 11.13 7.56
N MET A 52 -6.75 11.35 7.53
CA MET A 52 -6.13 12.63 7.85
C MET A 52 -6.69 13.78 7.00
N THR A 53 -6.78 13.54 5.69
CA THR A 53 -7.32 14.53 4.73
C THR A 53 -8.81 14.82 4.97
N ARG A 54 -9.57 13.86 5.52
CA ARG A 54 -11.01 14.00 5.83
C ARG A 54 -11.29 14.58 7.22
N GLY A 55 -10.40 14.36 8.18
CA GLY A 55 -10.51 14.90 9.54
C GLY A 55 -10.19 16.40 9.60
N GLY A 56 -9.39 16.92 8.68
CA GLY A 56 -9.08 18.36 8.60
C GLY A 56 -10.25 19.23 8.12
N SER A 57 -11.31 18.67 7.53
CA SER A 57 -12.45 19.43 6.99
C SER A 57 -13.62 19.60 7.96
N HIS A 58 -13.45 19.31 9.24
CA HIS A 58 -14.48 19.51 10.28
C HIS A 58 -14.05 20.50 11.38
N HIS A 59 -12.98 21.26 11.12
CA HIS A 59 -12.41 22.24 12.04
C HIS A 59 -12.37 23.65 11.44
N GLU A 60 -13.32 23.97 10.56
CA GLU A 60 -13.64 25.32 10.10
C GLU A 60 -15.13 25.59 10.28
#